data_AF-V4NX80-F1
#
_entry.id   AF-V4NX80-F1
#
_cell.length_a   1.000
_cell.length_b   1.000
_cell.length_c   1.000
_cell.angle_alpha   90.00
_cell.angle_beta   90.00
_cell.angle_gamma   90.00
#
_symmetry.space_group_name_H-M   'P 1'
#
loop_
_entity.id
_entity.type
_entity.pdbx_description
1 polymer ?
#
loop_
_entity_poly.entity_id
_entity_poly.type
_entity_poly.pdbx_seq_one_letter_code
_entity_poly.pdbx_strand_id
1 'polypeptide(L)'
;MRIKWISGVVVMTLAVALVSRLGSNADAAIRSHCTAIGLELRVRAAKKAKDMAALRKRGADPVVMTQWDVYISHVDAMGRTLIDNFSEPEPPRPRDTAAMRRLDLDSLTHAGESCTG
;
A
#
# COMPACT_ATOMS: atom_id res chain seq x y z
N MET A 1 14.15 59.77 2.60
CA MET A 1 13.59 58.79 1.64
C MET A 1 13.91 57.38 2.13
N ARG A 2 12.89 56.62 2.53
CA ARG A 2 13.00 55.23 3.03
C ARG A 2 12.50 54.28 1.95
N ILE A 3 13.38 53.49 1.32
CA ILE A 3 12.93 52.40 0.44
C ILE A 3 13.88 51.19 0.53
N LYS A 4 13.24 50.02 0.76
CA LYS A 4 13.64 48.63 0.47
C LYS A 4 14.64 47.91 1.40
N TRP A 5 14.08 47.33 2.46
CA TRP A 5 14.54 46.08 3.09
C TRP A 5 13.35 45.10 3.18
N ILE A 6 12.90 44.51 2.06
CA ILE A 6 11.80 43.49 2.06
C ILE A 6 12.14 42.27 1.18
N SER A 7 13.42 42.03 0.88
CA SER A 7 13.80 40.94 -0.04
C SER A 7 14.26 39.65 0.64
N GLY A 8 14.58 39.66 1.94
CA GLY A 8 15.08 38.47 2.64
C GLY A 8 14.00 37.53 3.20
N VAL A 9 12.90 38.08 3.71
CA VAL A 9 11.89 37.28 4.44
C VAL A 9 10.95 36.52 3.50
N VAL A 10 10.63 37.09 2.33
CA VAL A 10 9.69 36.50 1.35
C VAL A 10 10.28 35.28 0.65
N VAL A 11 11.59 35.28 0.37
CA VAL A 11 12.28 34.13 -0.27
C VAL A 11 12.36 32.94 0.69
N MET A 12 12.54 33.22 1.98
CA MET A 12 12.66 32.17 3.01
C MET A 12 11.31 31.51 3.33
N THR A 13 10.19 32.25 3.32
CA THR A 13 8.84 31.66 3.50
C THR A 13 8.38 30.83 2.29
N LEU A 14 8.73 31.25 1.07
CA LEU A 14 8.41 30.49 -0.15
C LEU A 14 9.12 29.13 -0.20
N ALA A 15 10.39 29.07 0.20
CA ALA A 15 11.15 27.82 0.25
C ALA A 15 10.57 26.83 1.28
N VAL A 16 10.22 27.31 2.48
CA VAL A 16 9.64 26.46 3.54
C VAL A 16 8.26 25.93 3.15
N ALA A 17 7.42 26.74 2.50
CA ALA A 17 6.11 26.30 2.03
C ALA A 17 6.20 25.25 0.90
N LEU A 18 7.19 25.38 0.00
CA LEU A 18 7.45 24.39 -1.06
C LEU A 18 7.95 23.06 -0.48
N VAL A 19 8.91 23.08 0.44
CA VAL A 19 9.42 21.87 1.09
C VAL A 19 8.32 21.16 1.89
N SER A 20 7.50 21.92 2.62
CA SER A 20 6.38 21.36 3.40
C SER A 20 5.31 20.72 2.51
N ARG A 21 4.97 21.33 1.36
CA ARG A 21 4.03 20.75 0.39
C ARG A 21 4.60 19.52 -0.31
N LEU A 22 5.90 19.52 -0.61
CA LEU A 22 6.55 18.36 -1.22
C LEU A 22 6.56 17.17 -0.26
N GLY A 23 6.85 17.41 1.03
CA GLY A 23 6.77 16.40 2.08
C GLY A 23 5.37 15.83 2.24
N SER A 24 4.35 16.69 2.39
CA SER A 24 2.96 16.23 2.57
C SER A 24 2.44 15.41 1.39
N ASN A 25 2.83 15.78 0.17
CA ASN A 25 2.43 15.06 -1.04
C ASN A 25 3.16 13.72 -1.19
N ALA A 26 4.42 13.65 -0.78
CA ALA A 26 5.17 12.40 -0.76
C ALA A 26 4.54 11.42 0.24
N ASP A 27 4.20 11.90 1.44
CA ASP A 27 3.58 11.05 2.46
C ASP A 27 2.19 10.55 2.03
N ALA A 28 1.36 11.42 1.44
CA ALA A 28 0.06 11.01 0.88
C ALA A 28 0.22 10.02 -0.29
N ALA A 29 1.26 10.18 -1.12
CA ALA A 29 1.54 9.26 -2.20
C ALA A 29 1.96 7.87 -1.68
N ILE A 30 2.79 7.83 -0.64
CA ILE A 30 3.24 6.59 0.02
C ILE A 30 2.04 5.89 0.69
N ARG A 31 1.23 6.63 1.46
CA ARG A 31 0.03 6.08 2.11
C ARG A 31 -0.95 5.48 1.10
N SER A 32 -1.26 6.23 0.03
CA SER A 32 -2.09 5.73 -1.07
C SER A 32 -1.52 4.46 -1.71
N HIS A 33 -0.20 4.44 -1.96
CA HIS A 33 0.49 3.29 -2.54
C HIS A 33 0.40 2.05 -1.65
N CYS A 34 0.79 2.18 -0.37
CA CYS A 34 0.80 1.06 0.58
C CYS A 34 -0.61 0.55 0.89
N THR A 35 -1.60 1.44 0.98
CA THR A 35 -3.01 1.05 1.14
C THR A 35 -3.52 0.30 -0.10
N ALA A 36 -3.17 0.74 -1.31
CA ALA A 36 -3.54 0.05 -2.54
C ALA A 36 -2.95 -1.38 -2.59
N ILE A 37 -1.69 -1.55 -2.17
CA ILE A 37 -1.08 -2.89 -2.01
C ILE A 37 -1.89 -3.72 -1.03
N GLY A 38 -2.17 -3.18 0.16
CA GLY A 38 -2.90 -3.90 1.21
C GLY A 38 -4.27 -4.38 0.76
N LEU A 39 -5.02 -3.53 0.06
CA LEU A 39 -6.32 -3.90 -0.52
C LEU A 39 -6.20 -5.03 -1.54
N GLU A 40 -5.25 -4.94 -2.47
CA GLU A 40 -5.07 -5.96 -3.51
C GLU A 40 -4.59 -7.29 -2.90
N LEU A 41 -3.70 -7.29 -1.90
CA LEU A 41 -3.27 -8.48 -1.18
C LEU A 41 -4.47 -9.21 -0.56
N ARG A 42 -5.38 -8.49 0.11
CA ARG A 42 -6.58 -9.08 0.72
C ARG A 42 -7.54 -9.66 -0.31
N VAL A 43 -7.73 -8.98 -1.44
CA VAL A 43 -8.54 -9.50 -2.55
C VAL A 43 -7.96 -10.83 -3.06
N ARG A 44 -6.63 -10.89 -3.23
CA ARG A 44 -5.95 -12.11 -3.72
C ARG A 44 -5.94 -13.24 -2.69
N ALA A 45 -5.72 -12.93 -1.41
CA ALA A 45 -5.84 -13.89 -0.33
C ALA A 45 -7.24 -14.50 -0.27
N ALA A 46 -8.28 -13.66 -0.32
CA ALA A 46 -9.67 -14.12 -0.33
C ALA A 46 -10.00 -14.97 -1.56
N LYS A 47 -9.52 -14.60 -2.75
CA LYS A 47 -9.68 -15.42 -3.96
C LYS A 47 -8.97 -16.77 -3.79
N LYS A 48 -7.72 -16.77 -3.33
CA LYS A 48 -6.94 -18.00 -3.14
C LYS A 48 -7.56 -18.92 -2.10
N ALA A 49 -8.11 -18.37 -1.01
CA ALA A 49 -8.85 -19.13 0.00
C ALA A 49 -10.05 -19.88 -0.60
N LYS A 50 -10.81 -19.23 -1.48
CA LYS A 50 -11.93 -19.88 -2.20
C LYS A 50 -11.43 -21.00 -3.12
N ASP A 51 -10.35 -20.74 -3.86
CA ASP A 51 -9.74 -21.74 -4.74
C ASP A 51 -9.26 -22.97 -3.92
N MET A 52 -8.62 -22.77 -2.76
CA MET A 52 -8.17 -23.86 -1.88
C MET A 52 -9.32 -24.60 -1.21
N ALA A 53 -10.39 -23.91 -0.82
CA ALA A 53 -11.59 -24.56 -0.31
C ALA A 53 -12.24 -25.48 -1.37
N ALA A 54 -12.19 -25.09 -2.65
CA ALA A 54 -12.67 -25.93 -3.75
C ALA A 54 -11.76 -27.15 -3.98
N LEU A 55 -10.44 -27.00 -3.88
CA LEU A 55 -9.49 -28.11 -3.98
C LEU A 55 -9.60 -29.10 -2.82
N ARG A 56 -9.81 -28.61 -1.60
CA ARG A 56 -10.03 -29.45 -0.41
C ARG A 56 -11.22 -30.39 -0.59
N LYS A 57 -12.31 -29.91 -1.22
CA LYS A 57 -13.48 -30.74 -1.55
C LYS A 57 -13.19 -31.82 -2.60
N ARG A 58 -12.12 -31.68 -3.37
CA ARG A 58 -11.68 -32.65 -4.40
C ARG A 58 -10.61 -33.62 -3.89
N GLY A 59 -10.31 -33.60 -2.59
CA GLY A 59 -9.31 -34.50 -1.99
C GLY A 59 -7.87 -34.11 -2.28
N ALA A 60 -7.58 -32.80 -2.42
CA ALA A 60 -6.21 -32.32 -2.54
C ALA A 60 -5.35 -32.72 -1.33
N ASP A 61 -4.05 -32.87 -1.55
CA ASP A 61 -3.08 -33.26 -0.54
C ASP A 61 -3.15 -32.33 0.70
N PRO A 62 -3.38 -32.89 1.91
CA PRO A 62 -3.50 -32.09 3.13
C PRO A 62 -2.23 -31.30 3.49
N VAL A 63 -1.04 -31.79 3.14
CA VAL A 63 0.23 -31.07 3.35
C VAL A 63 0.27 -29.83 2.46
N VAL A 64 -0.09 -29.98 1.19
CA VAL A 64 -0.17 -28.85 0.24
C VAL A 64 -1.22 -27.85 0.69
N MET A 65 -2.39 -28.31 1.16
CA MET A 65 -3.43 -27.41 1.68
C MET A 65 -2.97 -26.65 2.92
N THR A 66 -2.22 -27.29 3.82
CA THR A 66 -1.68 -26.63 5.02
C THR A 66 -0.67 -25.54 4.65
N GLN A 67 0.22 -25.81 3.69
CA GLN A 67 1.16 -24.79 3.18
C GLN A 67 0.43 -23.59 2.59
N TRP A 68 -0.62 -23.84 1.79
CA TRP A 68 -1.44 -22.76 1.26
C TRP A 68 -2.19 -21.99 2.33
N ASP A 69 -2.75 -22.65 3.36
CA ASP A 69 -3.46 -21.96 4.45
C ASP A 69 -2.52 -21.00 5.20
N VAL A 70 -1.28 -21.41 5.47
CA VAL A 70 -0.25 -20.55 6.08
C VAL A 70 0.06 -19.35 5.18
N TYR A 71 0.32 -19.59 3.90
CA TYR A 71 0.65 -18.53 2.95
C TYR A 71 -0.49 -17.52 2.77
N ILE A 72 -1.74 -18.00 2.62
CA ILE A 72 -2.93 -17.15 2.51
C ILE A 72 -3.11 -16.31 3.77
N SER A 73 -2.92 -16.90 4.94
CA SER A 73 -3.03 -16.20 6.23
C SER A 73 -1.97 -15.09 6.34
N HIS A 74 -0.74 -15.37 5.90
CA HIS A 74 0.33 -14.39 5.86
C HIS A 74 0.00 -13.22 4.92
N VAL A 75 -0.46 -13.49 3.69
CA VAL A 75 -0.84 -12.46 2.71
C VAL A 75 -2.03 -11.62 3.21
N ASP A 76 -3.07 -12.23 3.79
CA ASP A 76 -4.20 -11.48 4.36
C ASP A 76 -3.76 -10.62 5.54
N ALA A 77 -2.91 -11.15 6.43
CA ALA A 77 -2.38 -10.41 7.57
C ALA A 77 -1.54 -9.21 7.13
N MET A 78 -0.64 -9.39 6.17
CA MET A 78 0.13 -8.29 5.58
C MET A 78 -0.80 -7.22 4.99
N GLY A 79 -1.81 -7.65 4.22
CA GLY A 79 -2.77 -6.73 3.63
C GLY A 79 -3.57 -5.93 4.66
N ARG A 80 -3.96 -6.54 5.79
CA ARG A 80 -4.59 -5.85 6.91
C ARG A 80 -3.66 -4.85 7.56
N THR A 81 -2.44 -5.26 7.91
CA THR A 81 -1.44 -4.38 8.53
C THR A 81 -1.18 -3.13 7.68
N LEU A 82 -1.06 -3.29 6.36
CA LEU A 82 -0.87 -2.16 5.47
C LEU A 82 -2.08 -1.22 5.45
N ILE A 83 -3.30 -1.77 5.41
CA ILE A 83 -4.50 -0.95 5.51
C ILE A 83 -4.54 -0.24 6.86
N ASP A 84 -4.37 -0.95 7.97
CA ASP A 84 -4.50 -0.39 9.31
C ASP A 84 -3.45 0.72 9.59
N ASN A 85 -2.25 0.60 9.02
CA ASN A 85 -1.16 1.57 9.23
C ASN A 85 -1.15 2.73 8.23
N PHE A 86 -1.71 2.56 7.03
CA PHE A 86 -1.60 3.55 5.95
C PHE A 86 -2.93 4.11 5.46
N SER A 87 -4.07 3.62 5.97
CA SER A 87 -5.39 4.11 5.57
C SER A 87 -5.57 5.59 5.89
N GLU A 88 -6.08 6.32 4.90
CA GLU A 88 -6.63 7.67 5.05
C GLU A 88 -8.17 7.64 4.97
N PRO A 89 -8.86 8.74 5.31
CA PRO A 89 -10.30 8.87 5.08
C PRO A 89 -10.67 8.66 3.61
N GLU A 90 -9.79 9.11 2.71
CA GLU A 90 -9.93 8.94 1.28
C GLU A 90 -9.41 7.58 0.78
N PRO A 91 -10.09 6.94 -0.17
CA PRO A 91 -9.63 5.70 -0.76
C PRO A 91 -8.33 5.92 -1.58
N PRO A 92 -7.53 4.86 -1.80
CA PRO A 92 -6.33 4.96 -2.60
C PRO A 92 -6.58 5.49 -4.01
N ARG A 93 -5.61 6.24 -4.53
CA ARG A 93 -5.71 6.83 -5.86
C ARG A 93 -5.97 5.73 -6.90
N PRO A 94 -6.91 5.92 -7.86
CA PRO A 94 -7.25 4.90 -8.85
C PRO A 94 -6.05 4.36 -9.64
N ARG A 95 -5.05 5.20 -9.90
CA ARG A 95 -3.82 4.80 -10.60
C ARG A 95 -2.98 3.80 -9.79
N ASP A 96 -2.93 3.95 -8.48
CA ASP A 96 -2.14 3.09 -7.60
C ASP A 96 -2.83 1.73 -7.51
N THR A 97 -4.16 1.72 -7.32
CA THR A 97 -4.99 0.50 -7.38
C THR A 97 -4.87 -0.21 -8.72
N ALA A 98 -4.91 0.51 -9.84
CA ALA A 98 -4.77 -0.08 -11.16
C ALA A 98 -3.37 -0.67 -11.41
N ALA A 99 -2.32 -0.07 -10.84
CA ALA A 99 -0.97 -0.60 -10.90
C ALA A 99 -0.85 -1.93 -10.14
N MET A 100 -1.42 -2.03 -8.93
CA MET A 100 -1.32 -3.25 -8.11
C MET A 100 -2.00 -4.46 -8.76
N ARG A 101 -3.11 -4.23 -9.47
CA ARG A 101 -3.81 -5.30 -10.22
C ARG A 101 -2.96 -5.94 -11.31
N ARG A 102 -1.92 -5.27 -11.80
CA ARG A 102 -1.03 -5.77 -12.87
C ARG A 102 0.14 -6.61 -12.35
N LEU A 103 0.43 -6.54 -11.05
CA LEU A 103 1.48 -7.34 -10.43
C LEU A 103 1.01 -8.79 -10.29
N ASP A 104 1.94 -9.74 -10.30
CA ASP A 104 1.68 -11.09 -9.77
C ASP A 104 1.67 -11.05 -8.22
N LEU A 105 1.31 -12.16 -7.58
CA LEU A 105 1.14 -12.18 -6.13
C LEU A 105 2.49 -12.06 -5.38
N ASP A 106 3.57 -12.59 -5.94
CA ASP A 106 4.89 -12.54 -5.29
C ASP A 106 5.45 -11.11 -5.38
N SER A 107 5.36 -10.48 -6.56
CA SER A 107 5.71 -9.07 -6.73
C SER A 107 4.89 -8.15 -5.82
N LEU A 108 3.60 -8.44 -5.64
CA LEU A 108 2.74 -7.66 -4.75
C LEU A 108 3.09 -7.86 -3.27
N THR A 109 3.44 -9.09 -2.88
CA THR A 109 3.87 -9.41 -1.52
C THR A 109 5.18 -8.68 -1.20
N HIS A 110 6.14 -8.72 -2.13
CA HIS A 110 7.40 -8.00 -1.98
C HIS A 110 7.22 -6.47 -1.90
N ALA A 111 6.30 -5.91 -2.68
CA ALA A 111 5.93 -4.50 -2.57
C ALA A 111 5.30 -4.19 -1.20
N GLY A 112 4.51 -5.11 -0.65
CA GLY A 112 3.93 -4.98 0.69
C GLY A 112 4.98 -5.01 1.79
N GLU A 113 5.96 -5.91 1.72
CA GLU A 113 7.11 -5.97 2.63
C GLU A 113 7.88 -4.66 2.65
N SER A 114 8.07 -4.06 1.47
CA SER A 114 8.76 -2.76 1.32
C SER A 114 8.01 -1.61 2.01
N CYS A 115 6.69 -1.72 2.19
CA CYS A 115 5.90 -0.75 2.94
C CYS A 115 5.96 -0.98 4.46
N THR A 116 6.28 -2.19 4.92
CA THR A 116 6.33 -2.51 6.36
C THR A 116 7.67 -2.25 7.03
N GLY A 117 8.77 -2.14 6.26
CA GLY A 117 10.10 -1.75 6.77
C GLY A 117 10.79 -2.84 7.58
#